data_AF-A0A4Y6GRW5-F1
#
_entry.id   AF-A0A4Y6GRW5-F1
#
_cell.length_a   1.000
_cell.length_b   1.000
_cell.length_c   1.000
_cell.angle_alpha   90.00
_cell.angle_beta   90.00
_cell.angle_gamma   90.00
#
_symmetry.space_group_name_H-M   'P 1'
#
loop_
_entity.id
_entity.type
_entity.pdbx_description
1 polymer ?
#
loop_
_entity_poly.entity_id
_entity_poly.type
_entity_poly.pdbx_seq_one_letter_code
_entity_poly.pdbx_strand_id
1 'polypeptide(L)'
;LIALLASFAQGPVSGFTSPSERHYERCERITIPMCMNMRYNLTKMPNLLGQINQKDAAIQVHEFLPLVELGCSKLLRFFLCSFYAPMCTEMVNAALVVSACRSMCLEVKSK
;
A
#
# COMPACT_ATOMS: atom_id res chain seq x y z
N LEU A 1 -35.33 -27.28 29.82
CA LEU A 1 -35.96 -27.34 28.48
C LEU A 1 -36.18 -25.90 27.99
N ILE A 2 -35.09 -25.16 27.79
CA ILE A 2 -35.10 -23.72 27.49
C ILE A 2 -34.41 -23.55 26.14
N ALA A 3 -35.18 -23.77 25.07
CA ALA A 3 -34.71 -23.65 23.69
C ALA A 3 -35.80 -23.00 22.81
N LEU A 4 -36.45 -21.95 23.32
CA LEU A 4 -37.46 -21.19 22.58
C LEU A 4 -37.39 -19.72 22.97
N LEU A 5 -36.36 -19.00 22.52
CA LEU A 5 -36.41 -17.55 22.25
C LEU A 5 -35.29 -17.19 21.24
N ALA A 6 -35.32 -17.82 20.06
CA ALA A 6 -34.64 -17.28 18.89
C ALA A 6 -35.56 -16.23 18.27
N SER A 7 -35.29 -14.95 18.53
CA SER A 7 -35.62 -13.78 17.66
C SER A 7 -35.52 -12.48 18.46
N PHE A 8 -34.40 -11.74 18.32
CA PHE A 8 -34.44 -10.26 18.31
C PHE A 8 -33.28 -9.72 17.45
N ALA A 9 -33.66 -9.24 16.27
CA ALA A 9 -33.09 -8.18 15.44
C ALA A 9 -31.55 -7.98 15.41
N GLN A 10 -30.94 -8.38 14.30
CA GLN A 10 -29.71 -7.77 13.79
C GLN A 10 -30.03 -6.35 13.30
N GLY A 11 -29.83 -5.35 14.17
CA GLY A 11 -29.71 -3.95 13.77
C GLY A 11 -28.37 -3.68 13.07
N PRO A 12 -28.19 -2.52 12.40
CA PRO A 12 -26.95 -2.22 11.71
C PRO A 12 -25.82 -2.13 12.75
N VAL A 13 -24.84 -3.02 12.63
CA VAL A 13 -23.56 -2.94 13.33
C VAL A 13 -22.92 -1.60 12.99
N SER A 14 -23.14 -0.60 13.85
CA SER A 14 -22.36 0.64 13.82
C SER A 14 -20.97 0.26 14.31
N GLY A 15 -20.04 0.11 13.36
CA GLY A 15 -18.68 -0.34 13.60
C GLY A 15 -18.01 0.49 14.68
N PHE A 16 -17.66 -0.17 15.78
CA PHE A 16 -16.56 0.30 16.62
C PHE A 16 -15.28 0.15 15.81
N THR A 17 -14.95 1.13 14.97
CA THR A 17 -13.62 1.20 14.35
C THR A 17 -12.61 1.36 15.47
N SER A 18 -11.72 0.39 15.65
CA SER A 18 -10.65 0.47 16.64
C SER A 18 -9.81 1.73 16.37
N PRO A 19 -9.28 2.43 17.40
CA PRO A 19 -8.29 3.50 17.20
C PRO A 19 -7.11 3.07 16.31
N SER A 20 -6.80 1.76 16.26
CA SER A 20 -5.79 1.20 15.37
C SER A 20 -6.19 1.22 13.89
N GLU A 21 -7.47 1.04 13.55
CA GLU A 21 -7.95 1.04 12.15
C GLU A 21 -7.87 2.44 11.53
N ARG A 22 -8.14 3.50 12.32
CA ARG A 22 -7.97 4.89 11.84
C ARG A 22 -6.53 5.25 11.47
N HIS A 23 -5.54 4.52 11.99
CA HIS A 23 -4.14 4.71 11.61
C HIS A 23 -3.82 4.06 10.25
N TYR A 24 -4.46 2.94 9.93
CA TYR A 24 -4.36 2.29 8.63
C TYR A 24 -5.10 3.04 7.52
N GLU A 25 -5.94 4.03 7.85
CA GLU A 25 -6.68 4.82 6.86
C GLU A 25 -5.90 6.00 6.29
N ARG A 26 -4.84 6.46 6.97
CA ARG A 26 -4.11 7.66 6.59
C ARG A 26 -2.87 7.36 5.76
N CYS A 27 -2.47 8.35 4.98
CA CYS A 27 -1.19 8.29 4.30
C CYS A 27 -0.06 8.55 5.31
N GLU A 28 1.09 7.91 5.11
CA GLU A 28 2.32 8.13 5.86
C GLU A 28 3.47 8.54 4.94
N ARG A 29 4.47 9.24 5.49
CA ARG A 29 5.65 9.69 4.74
C ARG A 29 6.50 8.49 4.31
N ILE A 30 6.97 8.52 3.07
CA ILE A 30 7.88 7.49 2.57
C ILE A 30 9.22 7.57 3.30
N THR A 31 9.61 6.45 3.90
CA THR A 31 10.89 6.25 4.61
C THR A 31 11.74 5.15 3.98
N ILE A 32 11.24 4.45 2.95
CA ILE A 32 11.99 3.46 2.17
C ILE A 32 13.08 4.17 1.36
N PRO A 33 14.39 3.93 1.61
CA PRO A 33 15.48 4.67 0.97
C PRO A 33 15.41 4.67 -0.57
N MET A 34 15.15 3.51 -1.18
CA MET A 34 15.03 3.40 -2.64
C MET A 34 13.87 4.22 -3.22
N CYS A 35 12.81 4.45 -2.44
CA CYS A 35 11.62 5.17 -2.86
C CYS A 35 11.58 6.64 -2.39
N MET A 36 12.65 7.17 -1.81
CA MET A 36 12.72 8.61 -1.51
C MET A 36 12.93 9.44 -2.79
N ASN A 37 12.62 10.74 -2.73
CA ASN A 37 12.84 11.69 -3.84
C ASN A 37 12.11 11.34 -5.15
N MET A 38 10.95 10.67 -5.05
CA MET A 38 10.03 10.48 -6.17
C MET A 38 9.14 11.71 -6.35
N ARG A 39 8.27 11.69 -7.38
CA ARG A 39 7.27 12.75 -7.63
C ARG A 39 6.17 12.82 -6.56
N TYR A 40 6.10 11.83 -5.67
CA TYR A 40 5.21 11.76 -4.52
C TYR A 40 6.01 11.35 -3.28
N ASN A 41 5.51 11.72 -2.09
CA ASN A 41 6.20 11.53 -0.80
C ASN A 41 5.33 10.85 0.26
N LEU A 42 4.11 10.46 -0.09
CA LEU A 42 3.14 9.80 0.78
C LEU A 42 2.79 8.41 0.24
N THR A 43 2.73 7.44 1.14
CA THR A 43 2.33 6.05 0.90
C THR A 43 1.27 5.62 1.92
N LYS A 44 0.71 4.43 1.75
CA LYS A 44 -0.19 3.80 2.72
C LYS A 44 0.32 2.40 3.06
N MET A 45 0.16 1.99 4.32
CA MET A 45 0.36 0.61 4.75
C MET A 45 -0.98 -0.01 5.20
N PRO A 46 -1.19 -1.33 5.04
CA PRO A 46 -0.33 -2.24 4.30
C PRO A 46 -0.22 -1.86 2.82
N ASN A 47 0.94 -2.13 2.23
CA ASN A 47 1.14 -1.87 0.80
C ASN A 47 0.48 -2.95 -0.07
N LEU A 48 0.63 -2.85 -1.39
CA LEU A 48 -0.03 -3.76 -2.34
C LEU A 48 0.50 -5.20 -2.30
N LEU A 49 1.62 -5.43 -1.60
CA LEU A 49 2.22 -6.74 -1.37
C LEU A 49 1.91 -7.29 0.03
N GLY A 50 1.09 -6.59 0.81
CA GLY A 50 0.63 -7.02 2.13
C GLY A 50 1.64 -6.80 3.27
N GLN A 51 2.76 -6.12 3.01
CA GLN A 51 3.68 -5.73 4.09
C GLN A 51 2.99 -4.70 4.97
N ILE A 52 3.09 -4.86 6.29
CA ILE A 52 2.33 -4.06 7.26
C ILE A 52 3.06 -2.75 7.62
N ASN A 53 4.37 -2.68 7.38
CA ASN A 53 5.19 -1.50 7.67
C ASN A 53 6.28 -1.30 6.60
N GLN A 54 6.77 -0.05 6.49
CA GLN A 54 7.78 0.31 5.49
C GLN A 54 9.15 -0.32 5.73
N LYS A 55 9.46 -0.77 6.95
CA LYS A 55 10.75 -1.44 7.25
C LYS A 55 10.81 -2.78 6.53
N ASP A 56 9.76 -3.59 6.61
CA ASP A 56 9.70 -4.88 5.93
C ASP A 56 9.66 -4.71 4.41
N ALA A 57 8.96 -3.67 3.93
CA ALA A 57 8.95 -3.29 2.52
C ALA A 57 10.32 -2.86 2.01
N ALA A 58 11.07 -2.10 2.81
CA ALA A 58 12.43 -1.66 2.47
C ALA A 58 13.40 -2.83 2.35
N ILE A 59 13.30 -3.84 3.22
CA ILE A 59 14.14 -5.04 3.16
C ILE A 59 13.90 -5.78 1.84
N GLN A 60 12.65 -6.07 1.50
CA GLN A 60 12.34 -6.86 0.31
C GLN A 60 12.61 -6.10 -1.00
N VAL A 61 12.27 -4.81 -1.07
CA VAL A 61 12.49 -4.06 -2.32
C VAL A 61 13.97 -3.86 -2.62
N HIS A 62 14.83 -3.86 -1.59
CA HIS A 62 16.28 -3.74 -1.73
C HIS A 62 16.90 -4.91 -2.50
N GLU A 63 16.25 -6.07 -2.58
CA GLU A 63 16.71 -7.19 -3.42
C GLU A 63 16.78 -6.82 -4.91
N PHE A 64 15.99 -5.84 -5.34
CA PHE A 64 15.97 -5.34 -6.72
C PHE A 64 16.97 -4.20 -6.97
N LEU A 65 17.68 -3.72 -5.95
CA LEU A 65 18.61 -2.60 -6.09
C LEU A 65 19.67 -2.85 -7.18
N PRO A 66 20.28 -4.05 -7.31
CA PRO A 66 21.23 -4.31 -8.39
C PRO A 66 20.64 -4.13 -9.79
N LEU A 67 19.37 -4.50 -10.00
CA LEU A 67 18.68 -4.33 -11.28
C LEU A 67 18.37 -2.85 -11.57
N VAL A 68 18.05 -2.09 -10.52
CA VAL A 68 17.84 -0.64 -10.62
C VAL A 68 19.15 0.07 -10.99
N GLU A 69 20.27 -0.30 -10.35
CA GLU A 69 21.59 0.28 -10.61
C GLU A 69 22.15 -0.10 -11.99
N LEU A 70 21.89 -1.34 -12.44
CA LEU A 70 22.25 -1.76 -13.79
C LEU A 70 21.50 -0.95 -14.87
N GLY A 71 20.32 -0.42 -14.54
CA GLY A 71 19.62 0.53 -15.39
C GLY A 71 18.93 -0.08 -16.61
N CYS A 72 18.51 -1.35 -16.55
CA CYS A 72 17.81 -2.04 -17.65
C CYS A 72 16.58 -1.27 -18.14
N SER A 73 15.85 -0.63 -17.21
CA SER A 73 14.74 0.26 -17.51
C SER A 73 14.75 1.48 -16.59
N LYS A 74 14.58 2.68 -17.18
CA LYS A 74 14.45 3.94 -16.44
C LYS A 74 13.21 3.98 -15.54
N LEU A 75 12.21 3.14 -15.83
CA LEU A 75 10.97 3.05 -15.06
C LEU A 75 11.01 1.99 -13.96
N LEU A 76 12.03 1.12 -13.92
CA LEU A 76 12.06 -0.02 -12.98
C LEU A 76 11.93 0.44 -11.52
N ARG A 77 12.70 1.45 -11.11
CA ARG A 77 12.64 2.02 -9.76
C ARG A 77 11.24 2.52 -9.40
N PHE A 78 10.62 3.29 -10.31
CA PHE A 78 9.29 3.85 -10.10
C PHE A 78 8.21 2.76 -10.10
N PHE A 79 8.35 1.75 -10.96
CA PHE A 79 7.47 0.59 -11.01
C PHE A 79 7.50 -0.20 -9.71
N LEU A 80 8.68 -0.56 -9.20
CA LEU A 80 8.81 -1.25 -7.91
C LEU A 80 8.19 -0.43 -6.78
N CYS A 81 8.54 0.85 -6.67
CA CYS A 81 7.98 1.71 -5.63
C CYS A 81 6.46 1.88 -5.72
N SER A 82 5.84 1.77 -6.90
CA SER A 82 4.38 1.80 -7.03
C SER A 82 3.63 0.61 -6.40
N PHE A 83 4.36 -0.44 -5.98
CA PHE A 83 3.81 -1.58 -5.22
C PHE A 83 4.28 -1.60 -3.77
N TYR A 84 5.57 -1.33 -3.53
CA TYR A 84 6.18 -1.36 -2.18
C TYR A 84 5.89 -0.09 -1.36
N ALA A 85 5.73 1.06 -2.01
CA ALA A 85 5.35 2.33 -1.42
C ALA A 85 4.39 3.08 -2.37
N PRO A 86 3.17 2.53 -2.60
CA PRO A 86 2.25 3.06 -3.60
C PRO A 86 1.85 4.50 -3.26
N MET A 87 1.59 5.33 -4.28
CA MET A 87 1.16 6.72 -4.05
C MET A 87 -0.15 6.73 -3.26
N CYS A 88 -0.19 7.55 -2.22
CA CYS A 88 -1.37 7.74 -1.38
C CYS A 88 -1.84 9.20 -1.41
N THR A 89 -3.14 9.42 -1.57
CA THR A 89 -3.79 10.74 -1.45
C THR A 89 -4.97 10.66 -0.51
N GLU A 90 -5.03 11.55 0.47
CA GLU A 90 -6.15 11.63 1.40
C GLU A 90 -7.40 12.19 0.69
N MET A 91 -8.54 11.53 0.90
CA MET A 91 -9.87 11.95 0.50
C MET A 91 -10.75 12.11 1.75
N VAL A 92 -11.92 12.75 1.59
CA VAL A 92 -12.81 13.15 2.71
C VAL A 92 -13.10 12.01 3.69
N ASN A 93 -13.28 10.77 3.19
CA ASN A 93 -13.63 9.61 4.02
C ASN A 93 -12.70 8.39 3.80
N ALA A 94 -11.59 8.54 3.07
CA ALA A 94 -10.71 7.42 2.73
C ALA A 94 -9.34 7.90 2.22
N ALA A 95 -8.38 7.00 2.08
CA ALA A 95 -7.17 7.23 1.30
C ALA A 95 -7.25 6.51 -0.05
N LEU A 96 -7.01 7.24 -1.14
CA LEU A 96 -6.84 6.67 -2.47
C LEU A 96 -5.40 6.19 -2.64
N VAL A 97 -5.25 4.92 -3.02
CA VAL A 97 -3.96 4.30 -3.35
C VAL A 97 -3.87 4.12 -4.87
N VAL A 98 -2.78 4.60 -5.47
CA VAL A 98 -2.55 4.53 -6.91
C VAL A 98 -1.33 3.66 -7.21
N SER A 99 -1.51 2.66 -8.08
CA SER A 99 -0.47 1.72 -8.53
C SER A 99 -0.02 1.99 -9.97
N ALA A 100 0.98 1.25 -10.44
CA ALA A 100 1.42 1.28 -11.84
C ALA A 100 0.30 0.95 -12.82
N CYS A 101 0.19 1.73 -13.90
CA CYS A 101 -0.58 1.34 -15.07
C CYS A 101 0.03 0.09 -15.74
N ARG A 102 -0.82 -0.69 -16.42
CA ARG A 102 -0.42 -1.87 -17.20
C ARG A 102 0.67 -1.57 -18.23
N SER A 103 0.62 -0.42 -18.89
CA SER A 103 1.61 0.00 -19.89
C SER A 103 3.03 0.06 -19.32
N MET A 104 3.21 0.64 -18.13
CA MET A 104 4.50 0.72 -17.46
C MET A 104 5.04 -0.66 -17.07
N CYS A 105 4.17 -1.56 -16.58
CA CYS A 105 4.54 -2.94 -16.29
C CYS A 105 5.12 -3.64 -17.52
N LEU A 106 4.44 -3.50 -18.67
CA LEU A 106 4.89 -4.10 -19.93
C LEU A 106 6.21 -3.50 -20.42
N GLU A 107 6.40 -2.19 -20.28
CA GLU A 107 7.65 -1.53 -20.64
C GLU A 107 8.82 -2.04 -19.80
N VAL A 108 8.67 -2.10 -18.47
CA VAL A 108 9.69 -2.65 -17.57
C VAL A 108 10.00 -4.11 -17.88
N LYS A 109 8.98 -4.93 -18.14
CA LYS A 109 9.14 -6.36 -18.46
C LYS A 109 9.85 -6.61 -19.81
N SER A 110 9.78 -5.66 -20.74
CA SER A 110 10.35 -5.81 -22.09
C SER A 110 11.86 -5.57 -22.19
N LYS A 111 12.54 -5.35 -21.07
CA LYS A 111 13.98 -5.09 -20.97
C LYS A 111 14.67 -6.22 -20.21
#